data_AF-A0A6A8MLD5-F1
#
_entry.id   AF-A0A6A8MLD5-F1
#
_cell.length_a   1.000
_cell.length_b   1.000
_cell.length_c   1.000
_cell.angle_alpha   90.00
_cell.angle_beta   90.00
_cell.angle_gamma   90.00
#
_symmetry.space_group_name_H-M   'P 1'
#
loop_
_entity.id
_entity.type
_entity.pdbx_description
1 polymer ?
#
loop_
_entity_poly.entity_id
_entity_poly.type
_entity_poly.pdbx_seq_one_letter_code
_entity_poly.pdbx_strand_id
1 'polypeptide(L)' 'RFERALERSMSIVKECPCQNEAGCPRCTFSYRCGNNNEFLHKYSALEILQRINDGEETKLVEPTEGDRPLV' A
#
# COMPACT_ATOMS: atom_id res chain seq x y z
N ARG A 1 -14.97 10.57 0.55
CA ARG A 1 -15.19 9.12 0.23
C ARG A 1 -13.84 8.40 0.20
N PHE A 2 -12.80 9.07 -0.29
CA PHE A 2 -11.43 8.58 -0.39
C PHE A 2 -10.79 8.36 0.99
N GLU A 3 -10.96 9.32 1.90
CA GLU A 3 -10.44 9.33 3.27
C GLU A 3 -10.92 8.08 4.04
N ARG A 4 -12.22 7.82 4.01
CA ARG A 4 -12.81 6.62 4.62
C ARG A 4 -12.29 5.32 4.01
N ALA A 5 -11.90 5.33 2.73
CA ALA A 5 -11.31 4.16 2.10
C ALA A 5 -9.88 3.93 2.60
N LEU A 6 -9.10 5.00 2.81
CA LEU A 6 -7.75 4.93 3.38
C LEU A 6 -7.76 4.46 4.83
N GLU A 7 -8.64 5.02 5.66
CA GLU A 7 -8.88 4.56 7.03
C GLU A 7 -9.22 3.07 7.07
N ARG A 8 -10.17 2.64 6.22
CA ARG A 8 -10.61 1.25 6.17
C ARG A 8 -9.51 0.31 5.67
N SER A 9 -8.74 0.70 4.67
CA SER A 9 -7.58 -0.04 4.19
C SER A 9 -6.54 -0.22 5.29
N MET A 10 -6.25 0.84 6.05
CA MET A 10 -5.31 0.79 7.18
C MET A 10 -5.77 -0.22 8.23
N SER A 11 -7.04 -0.19 8.63
CA SER A 11 -7.60 -1.17 9.58
C SER A 11 -7.43 -2.61 9.09
N ILE A 12 -7.74 -2.88 7.81
CA ILE A 12 -7.62 -4.22 7.22
C ILE A 12 -6.17 -4.73 7.26
N VAL A 13 -5.21 -3.89 6.89
CA VAL A 13 -3.78 -4.27 6.89
C VAL A 13 -3.27 -4.48 8.31
N LYS A 14 -3.64 -3.57 9.24
CA LYS A 14 -3.22 -3.58 10.65
C LYS A 14 -3.76 -4.77 11.43
N GLU A 15 -5.03 -5.09 11.26
CA GLU A 15 -5.72 -6.16 12.01
C GLU A 15 -5.43 -7.56 11.45
N CYS A 16 -4.83 -7.67 10.26
CA CYS A 16 -4.54 -8.95 9.65
C CYS A 16 -3.46 -9.71 10.46
N PRO A 17 -3.74 -10.93 10.94
CA PRO A 17 -2.80 -11.69 11.80
C PRO A 17 -1.65 -12.33 11.03
N CYS A 18 -1.59 -12.19 9.69
CA CYS A 18 -0.54 -12.79 8.89
C CYS A 18 0.83 -12.17 9.23
N GLN A 19 1.86 -13.02 9.29
CA GLN A 19 3.25 -12.60 9.58
C GLN A 19 4.11 -12.52 8.32
N ASN A 20 3.54 -12.83 7.15
CA ASN A 20 4.24 -12.72 5.87
C ASN A 20 4.48 -11.25 5.55
N GLU A 21 5.71 -10.90 5.19
CA GLU A 21 6.12 -9.56 4.77
C GLU A 21 5.30 -9.07 3.58
N ALA A 22 5.02 -9.93 2.60
CA ALA A 22 4.19 -9.57 1.46
C ALA A 22 2.70 -9.46 1.82
N GLY A 23 2.29 -10.05 2.94
CA GLY A 23 0.92 -10.19 3.38
C GLY A 23 0.22 -11.44 2.82
N CYS A 24 -1.11 -11.38 2.70
CA CYS A 24 -1.93 -12.53 2.31
C CYS A 24 -3.24 -12.08 1.65
N PRO A 25 -4.09 -13.00 1.16
CA PRO A 25 -5.37 -12.68 0.51
C PRO A 25 -6.41 -11.95 1.38
N ARG A 26 -6.14 -11.76 2.67
CA ARG A 26 -6.99 -10.96 3.57
C ARG A 26 -6.59 -9.49 3.64
N CYS A 27 -5.35 -9.13 3.29
CA CYS A 27 -4.85 -7.77 3.48
C CYS A 27 -4.25 -7.13 2.22
N THR A 28 -3.35 -7.82 1.52
CA THR A 28 -2.57 -7.23 0.43
C THR A 28 -2.80 -7.93 -0.90
N PHE A 29 -3.12 -9.24 -0.88
CA PHE A 29 -3.26 -10.00 -2.12
C PHE A 29 -4.70 -9.95 -2.64
N SER A 30 -4.83 -10.05 -3.95
CA SER A 30 -6.12 -10.22 -4.61
C SER A 30 -6.12 -11.54 -5.40
N TYR A 31 -7.18 -12.33 -5.25
CA TYR A 31 -7.42 -13.52 -6.06
C TYR A 31 -7.69 -13.20 -7.55
N ARG A 32 -7.95 -11.93 -7.85
CA ARG A 32 -8.10 -11.42 -9.22
C ARG A 32 -6.84 -10.72 -9.72
N CYS A 33 -5.75 -10.78 -8.95
CA CYS A 33 -4.46 -10.32 -9.42
C CYS A 33 -3.90 -11.39 -10.37
N GLY A 34 -3.68 -11.03 -11.64
CA GLY A 34 -3.05 -11.93 -12.61
C GLY A 34 -1.62 -12.24 -12.20
N ASN A 35 -0.66 -11.39 -12.58
CA ASN A 35 0.76 -11.65 -12.36
C ASN A 35 1.41 -10.94 -11.15
N ASN A 36 0.77 -9.99 -10.45
CA ASN A 36 1.55 -9.11 -9.57
C ASN A 36 1.08 -9.10 -8.11
N ASN A 37 0.93 -10.29 -7.49
CA ASN A 37 1.12 -10.39 -6.02
C ASN A 37 2.63 -10.41 -5.67
N GLU A 38 3.47 -9.85 -6.54
CA GLU A 38 4.92 -9.73 -6.42
C GLU A 38 5.27 -8.32 -5.94
N PHE A 39 6.41 -8.18 -5.24
CA PHE A 39 6.91 -6.92 -4.69
C PHE A 39 5.97 -6.21 -3.72
N LEU A 40 4.99 -6.92 -3.16
CA LEU A 40 4.10 -6.39 -2.12
C LEU A 40 4.82 -6.36 -0.77
N HIS A 41 4.50 -5.35 0.05
CA HIS A 41 5.09 -5.20 1.37
C HIS A 41 4.06 -4.66 2.37
N LYS A 42 3.59 -5.53 3.27
CA LYS A 42 2.56 -5.27 4.27
C LYS A 42 2.94 -4.13 5.21
N TYR A 43 4.15 -4.15 5.76
CA TYR A 43 4.57 -3.17 6.77
C TYR A 43 4.73 -1.77 6.18
N SER A 44 5.40 -1.64 5.02
CA SER A 44 5.46 -0.38 4.27
C SER A 44 4.08 0.11 3.84
N ALA A 45 3.16 -0.77 3.42
CA ALA A 45 1.78 -0.36 3.12
C ALA A 45 1.07 0.22 4.36
N LEU A 46 1.27 -0.39 5.54
CA LEU A 46 0.73 0.13 6.79
C LEU A 46 1.33 1.48 7.16
N GLU A 47 2.64 1.65 6.99
CA GLU A 47 3.34 2.92 7.23
C GLU A 47 2.80 4.03 6.34
N ILE A 48 2.72 3.79 5.02
CA ILE A 48 2.20 4.77 4.05
C ILE A 48 0.77 5.16 4.40
N LEU A 49 -0.10 4.19 4.71
CA LEU A 49 -1.49 4.46 5.09
C LEU A 49 -1.59 5.28 6.38
N GLN A 50 -0.71 5.04 7.37
CA GLN A 50 -0.65 5.82 8.60
C GLN A 50 -0.25 7.27 8.31
N ARG A 51 0.81 7.48 7.53
CA ARG A 51 1.29 8.82 7.14
C ARG A 51 0.22 9.63 6.40
N ILE A 52 -0.51 8.98 5.50
CA ILE A 52 -1.64 9.61 4.79
C ILE A 52 -2.73 10.03 5.78
N ASN A 53 -3.09 9.17 6.74
CA ASN A 53 -4.11 9.48 7.74
C ASN A 53 -3.65 10.55 8.76
N ASP A 54 -2.34 10.65 9.00
CA ASP A 54 -1.74 11.69 9.84
C ASP A 54 -1.65 13.05 9.10
N GLY A 55 -1.98 13.08 7.81
CA GLY A 55 -1.97 14.30 7.00
C GLY A 55 -0.57 14.72 6.56
N GLU A 56 0.37 13.78 6.40
CA GLU A 56 1.72 14.10 5.94
C GLU A 56 1.70 14.72 4.53
N GLU A 57 2.18 15.96 4.42
CA GLU A 57 2.25 16.67 3.14
C GLU A 57 3.43 16.17 2.30
N THR A 58 3.15 15.81 1.04
CA THR A 58 4.18 15.40 0.08
C THR A 58 4.46 16.53 -0.92
N LYS A 59 5.74 16.83 -1.16
CA LYS A 59 6.15 17.74 -2.23
C LYS A 59 6.26 16.97 -3.54
N LEU A 60 5.47 17.35 -4.54
CA LEU A 60 5.62 16.83 -5.88
C LEU A 60 6.89 17.41 -6.50
N VAL A 61 7.82 16.54 -6.86
CA VAL A 61 9.04 16.88 -7.60
C VAL A 61 8.90 16.41 -9.04
N GLU A 62 9.57 17.08 -9.97
CA GLU A 62 9.65 16.64 -11.36
C GLU A 62 10.30 15.24 -11.43
N PRO A 63 9.71 14.28 -12.17
CA PRO A 63 10.27 12.94 -12.30
C PRO A 63 11.68 12.99 -12.89
N THR A 64 12.61 12.26 -12.29
CA THR A 64 13.98 12.12 -12.79
C THR A 64 14.10 10.95 -13.78
N GLU A 65 15.22 10.89 -14.49
CA GLU A 65 15.53 9.78 -15.41
C GLU A 65 15.74 8.49 -14.61
N GLY A 66 14.68 7.67 -14.53
CA GLY A 66 14.62 6.45 -13.70
C GLY A 66 13.27 6.26 -12.98
N ASP A 67 12.53 7.35 -12.76
CA ASP A 67 11.19 7.32 -12.15
C ASP A 67 10.08 6.93 -13.16
N ARG A 68 10.42 6.91 -14.45
CA ARG A 68 9.48 6.51 -15.49
C ARG A 68 9.30 4.99 -15.40
N PRO A 69 8.04 4.50 -15.29
CA PRO A 69 7.80 3.07 -15.32
C PRO A 69 8.40 2.49 -16.59
N LEU A 70 9.06 1.34 -16.46
CA LEU A 70 9.60 0.56 -17.56
C LEU A 70 8.44 -0.06 -18.35
N VAL A 71 7.72 0.77 -19.11
CA VAL A 71 6.66 0.38 -20.03
C VAL A 71 6.96 0.90 -21.42
#